data_AF-A0A2A2S5I5-F1
#
_entry.id   AF-A0A2A2S5I5-F1
#
_cell.length_a   1.000
_cell.length_b   1.000
_cell.length_c   1.000
_cell.angle_alpha   90.00
_cell.angle_beta   90.00
_cell.angle_gamma   90.00
#
_symmetry.space_group_name_H-M   'P 1'
#
loop_
_entity.id
_entity.type
_entity.pdbx_description
1 polymer ?
#
loop_
_entity_poly.entity_id
_entity_poly.type
_entity_poly.pdbx_seq_one_letter_code
_entity_poly.pdbx_strand_id
1 'polypeptide(L)'
;MKKLLLTIGFFAAFATATQAQIIPKVQFGAKAGVNLSSLSNSTSTFSSDNRAGYLAGFWARFGAIGFNFQPELYITSKNVDINNSNVKIGSAKFTSIDVPLLFGGKVGAFGLGGRFYTGPLLSFAINKDRNFGTAVSSATSFDYKDSNFAWTLGAGIDIRKFSVDLRYEAGLTKQNYYDGSTNYKTRVSLFNLSLGYAFL
;
A
#
# COMPACT_ATOMS: atom_id res chain seq x y z
N MET A 1 -16.71 33.51 -43.68
CA MET A 1 -15.37 32.88 -43.81
C MET A 1 -14.61 32.74 -42.48
N LYS A 2 -14.50 33.78 -41.64
CA LYS A 2 -13.75 33.72 -40.36
C LYS A 2 -14.30 32.69 -39.35
N LYS A 3 -15.61 32.44 -39.33
CA LYS A 3 -16.26 31.47 -38.42
C LYS A 3 -15.99 30.01 -38.80
N LEU A 4 -15.74 29.71 -40.08
CA LEU A 4 -15.46 28.35 -40.55
C LEU A 4 -14.03 27.91 -40.19
N LEU A 5 -13.09 28.86 -40.24
CA LEU A 5 -11.69 28.65 -39.87
C LEU A 5 -11.52 28.36 -38.37
N LEU A 6 -12.34 28.99 -37.52
CA LEU A 6 -12.33 28.74 -36.06
C LEU A 6 -12.85 27.33 -35.72
N THR A 7 -13.90 26.86 -36.41
CA THR A 7 -14.45 25.51 -36.18
C THR A 7 -13.48 24.42 -36.66
N ILE A 8 -12.80 24.63 -37.79
CA ILE A 8 -11.78 23.70 -38.31
C ILE A 8 -10.55 23.69 -37.39
N GLY A 9 -10.11 24.86 -36.88
CA GLY A 9 -9.04 24.96 -35.90
C GLY A 9 -9.37 24.26 -34.58
N PHE A 10 -10.61 24.37 -34.11
CA PHE A 10 -11.08 23.70 -32.89
C PHE A 10 -11.12 22.18 -33.03
N PHE A 11 -11.55 21.66 -34.19
CA PHE A 11 -11.52 20.22 -34.48
C PHE A 11 -10.10 19.68 -34.71
N ALA A 12 -9.22 20.47 -35.34
CA ALA A 12 -7.80 20.09 -35.53
C ALA A 12 -7.02 20.08 -34.21
N ALA A 13 -7.36 20.94 -33.24
CA ALA A 13 -6.80 20.91 -31.90
C ALA A 13 -7.22 19.65 -31.10
N PHE A 14 -8.43 19.12 -31.32
CA PHE A 14 -8.86 17.85 -30.73
C PHE A 14 -8.20 16.62 -31.37
N ALA A 15 -7.88 16.67 -32.67
CA ALA A 15 -7.22 15.56 -33.38
C ALA A 15 -5.76 15.33 -32.94
N THR A 16 -5.11 16.33 -32.33
CA THR A 16 -3.73 16.21 -31.82
C THR A 16 -3.66 15.83 -30.33
N ALA A 17 -4.80 15.78 -29.64
CA ALA A 17 -4.89 15.39 -28.22
C ALA A 17 -4.97 13.86 -28.01
N THR A 18 -5.08 13.05 -29.07
CA THR A 18 -5.25 11.60 -28.99
C THR A 18 -3.98 10.79 -29.24
N GLN A 19 -2.81 11.31 -28.84
CA GLN A 19 -1.60 10.48 -28.69
C GLN A 19 -1.51 9.90 -27.26
N ALA A 20 -2.61 9.39 -26.72
CA ALA A 20 -2.54 8.50 -25.56
C ALA A 20 -2.07 7.15 -26.09
N GLN A 21 -0.75 6.96 -26.18
CA GLN A 21 -0.14 5.67 -26.52
C GLN A 21 -0.81 4.57 -25.68
N ILE A 22 -1.63 3.73 -26.32
CA ILE A 22 -2.27 2.53 -25.76
C ILE A 22 -1.21 1.44 -25.65
N ILE A 23 -0.09 1.74 -25.01
CA ILE A 23 0.93 0.75 -24.71
C ILE A 23 0.72 0.36 -23.25
N PRO A 24 0.44 -0.93 -22.95
CA PRO A 24 0.41 -1.38 -21.58
C PRO A 24 1.75 -1.05 -20.94
N LYS A 25 1.72 -0.15 -19.94
CA LYS A 25 2.92 0.21 -19.19
C LYS A 25 3.09 -0.82 -18.10
N VAL A 26 4.06 -1.71 -18.28
CA VAL A 26 4.51 -2.64 -17.26
C VAL A 26 5.67 -1.99 -16.52
N GLN A 27 5.54 -1.88 -15.20
CA GLN A 27 6.60 -1.43 -14.31
C GLN A 27 6.82 -2.49 -13.24
N PHE A 28 8.07 -2.68 -12.85
CA PHE A 28 8.43 -3.58 -11.77
C PHE A 28 9.48 -2.91 -10.91
N GLY A 29 9.38 -3.07 -9.59
CA GLY A 29 10.24 -2.35 -8.66
C GLY A 29 10.30 -2.97 -7.29
N ALA A 30 11.22 -2.46 -6.49
CA ALA A 30 11.28 -2.70 -5.06
C ALA A 30 10.64 -1.51 -4.31
N LYS A 31 10.18 -1.75 -3.10
CA LYS A 31 9.65 -0.72 -2.21
C LYS A 31 9.98 -1.07 -0.76
N ALA A 32 10.35 -0.06 0.01
CA ALA A 32 10.59 -0.16 1.44
C ALA A 32 9.92 1.00 2.18
N GLY A 33 9.52 0.81 3.41
CA GLY A 33 8.80 1.83 4.16
C GLY A 33 8.64 1.55 5.64
N VAL A 34 7.94 2.47 6.30
CA VAL A 34 7.62 2.44 7.72
C VAL A 34 6.11 2.39 7.92
N ASN A 35 5.66 1.58 8.87
CA ASN A 35 4.29 1.56 9.34
C ASN A 35 4.19 2.44 10.60
N LEU A 36 3.17 3.28 10.65
CA LEU A 36 2.86 4.23 11.71
C LEU A 36 1.47 3.93 12.28
N SER A 37 1.33 3.98 13.60
CA SER A 37 0.05 3.71 14.30
C SER A 37 -0.94 4.87 14.14
N SER A 38 -0.43 6.11 14.04
CA SER A 38 -1.23 7.31 13.82
C SER A 38 -0.44 8.34 13.02
N LEU A 39 -1.14 9.26 12.35
CA LEU A 39 -0.54 10.44 11.73
C LEU A 39 -0.99 11.67 12.54
N SER A 40 -0.18 12.10 13.51
CA SER A 40 -0.44 13.32 14.29
C SER A 40 0.27 14.53 13.67
N ASN A 41 -0.21 15.75 13.93
CA ASN A 41 0.47 16.99 13.53
C ASN A 41 1.55 17.43 14.53
N SER A 42 1.95 16.55 15.46
CA SER A 42 2.99 16.81 16.45
C SER A 42 4.37 16.41 15.93
N THR A 43 5.42 17.01 16.50
CA THR A 43 6.84 16.67 16.22
C THR A 43 7.20 15.21 16.53
N SER A 44 6.27 14.42 17.08
CA SER A 44 6.42 13.01 17.47
C SER A 44 5.92 11.99 16.44
N THR A 45 5.49 12.40 15.24
CA THR A 45 4.95 11.46 14.22
C THR A 45 5.94 10.39 13.78
N PHE A 46 7.23 10.66 13.86
CA PHE A 46 8.29 9.69 13.59
C PHE A 46 8.97 9.16 14.86
N SER A 47 8.41 9.41 16.05
CA SER A 47 8.95 8.84 17.29
C SER A 47 8.88 7.32 17.26
N SER A 48 9.77 6.67 18.01
CA SER A 48 9.78 5.20 18.08
C SER A 48 8.46 4.63 18.61
N ASP A 49 7.71 5.42 19.38
CA ASP A 49 6.43 5.02 19.97
C ASP A 49 5.28 5.03 18.95
N ASN A 50 5.37 5.86 17.90
CA ASN A 50 4.39 5.89 16.83
C ASN A 50 4.72 4.94 15.67
N ARG A 51 5.95 4.41 15.64
CA ARG A 51 6.41 3.48 14.60
C ARG A 51 5.91 2.07 14.86
N ALA A 52 4.74 1.77 14.30
CA ALA A 52 4.11 0.45 14.27
C ALA A 52 4.95 -0.62 13.55
N GLY A 53 5.99 -0.25 12.77
CA GLY A 53 6.84 -1.24 12.13
C GLY A 53 7.54 -0.79 10.86
N TYR A 54 8.00 -1.77 10.07
CA TYR A 54 8.69 -1.58 8.80
C TYR A 54 8.17 -2.56 7.76
N LEU A 55 8.34 -2.23 6.49
CA LEU A 55 8.12 -3.18 5.40
C LEU A 55 9.14 -3.04 4.30
N ALA A 56 9.38 -4.14 3.59
CA ALA A 56 10.19 -4.18 2.39
C ALA A 56 9.68 -5.28 1.45
N GLY A 57 9.80 -5.05 0.15
CA GLY A 57 9.42 -6.05 -0.85
C GLY A 57 9.31 -5.49 -2.26
N PHE A 58 8.46 -6.09 -3.06
CA PHE A 58 8.38 -5.85 -4.49
C PHE A 58 6.97 -5.45 -4.91
N TRP A 59 6.89 -4.71 -6.01
CA TRP A 59 5.64 -4.31 -6.63
C TRP A 59 5.76 -4.43 -8.13
N ALA A 60 4.66 -4.83 -8.77
CA ALA A 60 4.50 -4.74 -10.21
C ALA A 60 3.30 -3.84 -10.50
N ARG A 61 3.32 -3.16 -11.63
CA ARG A 61 2.22 -2.31 -12.08
C ARG A 61 1.95 -2.55 -13.55
N PHE A 62 0.69 -2.82 -13.86
CA PHE A 62 0.17 -3.05 -15.18
C PHE A 62 -0.87 -1.97 -15.46
N GLY A 63 -0.50 -0.98 -16.26
CA GLY A 63 -1.35 0.16 -16.57
C GLY A 63 -1.88 0.15 -17.99
N ALA A 64 -3.18 0.44 -18.16
CA ALA A 64 -3.81 0.71 -19.44
C ALA A 64 -4.85 1.83 -19.26
N ILE A 65 -4.88 2.81 -20.19
CA ILE A 65 -5.93 3.84 -20.28
C ILE A 65 -6.15 4.58 -18.94
N GLY A 66 -5.08 5.12 -18.34
CA GLY A 66 -5.15 5.91 -17.09
C GLY A 66 -5.38 5.10 -15.81
N PHE A 67 -5.82 3.85 -15.92
CA PHE A 67 -5.94 2.92 -14.81
C PHE A 67 -4.71 2.02 -14.70
N ASN A 68 -4.49 1.47 -13.52
CA ASN A 68 -3.46 0.49 -13.25
C ASN A 68 -3.93 -0.56 -12.25
N PHE A 69 -3.45 -1.78 -12.46
CA PHE A 69 -3.47 -2.85 -11.48
C PHE A 69 -2.05 -3.02 -10.93
N GLN A 70 -1.90 -3.03 -9.61
CA GLN A 70 -0.63 -3.04 -8.92
C GLN A 70 -0.63 -4.12 -7.83
N PRO A 71 -0.26 -5.37 -8.17
CA PRO A 71 0.03 -6.38 -7.16
C PRO A 71 1.37 -6.08 -6.46
N GLU A 72 1.39 -6.25 -5.15
CA GLU A 72 2.58 -6.06 -4.32
C GLU A 72 2.81 -7.27 -3.41
N LEU A 73 4.04 -7.45 -2.96
CA LEU A 73 4.43 -8.49 -2.01
C LEU A 73 5.43 -7.90 -1.02
N TYR A 74 5.09 -7.93 0.26
CA TYR A 74 5.91 -7.37 1.34
C TYR A 74 6.20 -8.39 2.43
N ILE A 75 7.41 -8.28 2.97
CA ILE A 75 7.70 -8.73 4.33
C ILE A 75 7.52 -7.52 5.23
N THR A 76 6.58 -7.63 6.15
CA THR A 76 6.22 -6.56 7.08
C THR A 76 6.57 -7.01 8.49
N SER A 77 7.26 -6.15 9.23
CA SER A 77 7.41 -6.31 10.68
C SER A 77 6.49 -5.32 11.37
N LYS A 78 5.66 -5.80 12.29
CA LYS A 78 4.73 -5.00 13.10
C LYS A 78 5.17 -5.09 14.57
N ASN A 79 5.48 -3.96 15.19
CA ASN A 79 5.72 -3.85 16.61
C ASN A 79 4.40 -3.45 17.28
N VAL A 80 3.93 -4.27 18.22
CA VAL A 80 2.76 -3.95 19.03
C VAL A 80 3.25 -3.73 20.46
N ASP A 81 3.17 -2.48 20.91
CA ASP A 81 3.38 -2.13 22.31
C ASP A 81 2.09 -2.44 23.08
N ILE A 82 2.18 -3.34 24.05
CA ILE A 82 1.05 -3.65 24.95
C ILE A 82 1.14 -2.68 26.12
N ASN A 83 0.26 -1.67 26.10
CA ASN A 83 0.13 -0.69 27.17
C ASN A 83 -1.03 -1.09 28.08
N ASN A 84 -0.73 -1.38 29.35
CA ASN A 84 -1.73 -1.38 30.42
C ASN A 84 -1.41 -0.20 31.35
N SER A 85 -2.33 0.76 31.45
CA SER A 85 -2.35 1.78 32.49
C SER A 85 -0.99 2.45 32.78
N ASN A 86 -0.39 3.08 31.76
CA ASN A 86 0.86 3.87 31.84
C ASN A 86 2.15 3.12 32.21
N VAL A 87 2.17 1.79 32.15
CA VAL A 87 3.40 0.99 32.29
C VAL A 87 3.60 0.13 31.03
N LYS A 88 4.77 0.25 30.39
CA LYS A 88 5.13 -0.57 29.22
C LYS A 88 5.50 -1.98 29.69
N ILE A 89 4.57 -2.94 29.55
CA ILE A 89 4.73 -4.32 30.05
C ILE A 89 5.56 -5.17 29.08
N GLY A 90 5.54 -4.85 27.78
CA GLY A 90 6.37 -5.53 26.78
C GLY A 90 6.08 -5.07 25.36
N SER A 91 7.01 -5.36 24.46
CA SER A 91 6.90 -5.10 23.02
C SER A 91 6.93 -6.43 22.26
N ALA A 92 5.82 -6.77 21.60
CA ALA A 92 5.73 -7.98 20.78
C ALA A 92 5.98 -7.61 19.30
N LYS A 93 7.00 -8.22 18.70
CA LYS A 93 7.35 -8.02 17.29
C LYS A 93 6.83 -9.20 16.48
N PHE A 94 5.92 -8.93 15.56
CA PHE A 94 5.37 -9.92 14.64
C PHE A 94 5.89 -9.65 13.23
N THR A 95 6.10 -10.71 12.46
CA THR A 95 6.46 -10.62 11.04
C THR A 95 5.31 -11.21 10.24
N SER A 96 4.94 -10.57 9.14
CA SER A 96 3.90 -11.05 8.23
C SER A 96 4.35 -10.95 6.78
N ILE A 97 3.76 -11.81 5.94
CA ILE A 97 3.79 -11.67 4.48
C ILE A 97 2.50 -10.96 4.08
N ASP A 98 2.63 -9.80 3.46
CA ASP A 98 1.51 -8.98 3.06
C ASP A 98 1.43 -8.93 1.53
N VAL A 99 0.25 -9.22 0.98
CA VAL A 99 -0.04 -9.25 -0.46
C VAL A 99 -1.18 -8.27 -0.76
N PRO A 100 -0.88 -6.99 -1.01
CA PRO A 100 -1.83 -6.03 -1.53
C PRO A 100 -2.13 -6.27 -3.01
N LEU A 101 -3.42 -6.19 -3.37
CA LEU A 101 -3.87 -6.17 -4.76
C LEU A 101 -4.54 -4.81 -5.02
N LEU A 102 -3.83 -3.89 -5.64
CA LEU A 102 -4.25 -2.49 -5.72
C LEU A 102 -4.78 -2.15 -7.12
N PHE A 103 -5.87 -1.39 -7.16
CA PHE A 103 -6.40 -0.78 -8.36
C PHE A 103 -6.26 0.73 -8.22
N GLY A 104 -5.62 1.38 -9.19
CA GLY A 104 -5.30 2.79 -9.13
C GLY A 104 -5.51 3.54 -10.42
N GLY A 105 -5.58 4.86 -10.29
CA GLY A 105 -5.64 5.80 -11.39
C GLY A 105 -4.46 6.76 -11.32
N LYS A 106 -3.90 7.12 -12.48
CA LYS A 106 -2.95 8.23 -12.55
C LYS A 106 -3.72 9.53 -12.73
N VAL A 107 -3.41 10.52 -11.90
CA VAL A 107 -4.00 11.86 -11.96
C VAL A 107 -2.86 12.84 -12.17
N GLY A 108 -2.76 13.36 -13.39
CA GLY A 108 -1.70 14.30 -13.72
C GLY A 108 -1.86 14.90 -15.12
N ALA A 109 -2.38 16.12 -15.16
CA ALA A 109 -1.92 17.13 -16.11
C ALA A 109 -0.76 17.88 -15.43
N PHE A 110 0.25 18.35 -16.19
CA PHE A 110 1.39 19.16 -15.71
C PHE A 110 2.60 18.43 -15.06
N GLY A 111 2.96 17.21 -15.51
CA GLY A 111 4.30 16.65 -15.28
C GLY A 111 4.60 16.10 -13.88
N LEU A 112 3.72 16.27 -12.90
CA LEU A 112 3.73 15.54 -11.62
C LEU A 112 2.89 14.27 -11.76
N GLY A 113 3.54 13.10 -11.68
CA GLY A 113 2.93 11.79 -11.84
C GLY A 113 2.15 11.33 -10.62
N GLY A 114 1.17 12.12 -10.18
CA GLY A 114 0.28 11.78 -9.07
C GLY A 114 -0.52 10.51 -9.37
N ARG A 115 -0.72 9.69 -8.34
CA ARG A 115 -1.57 8.50 -8.42
C ARG A 115 -2.36 8.31 -7.15
N PHE A 116 -3.56 7.76 -7.30
CA PHE A 116 -4.32 7.18 -6.20
C PHE A 116 -4.51 5.69 -6.47
N TYR A 117 -4.69 4.93 -5.41
CA TYR A 117 -4.97 3.50 -5.51
C TYR A 117 -5.72 3.01 -4.28
N THR A 118 -6.47 1.94 -4.47
CA THR A 118 -7.18 1.27 -3.40
C THR A 118 -7.33 -0.21 -3.71
N GLY A 119 -7.49 -1.06 -2.70
CA GLY A 119 -7.74 -2.47 -2.92
C GLY A 119 -7.55 -3.32 -1.67
N PRO A 120 -7.85 -4.63 -1.77
CA PRO A 120 -7.69 -5.54 -0.65
C PRO A 120 -6.21 -5.79 -0.33
N LEU A 121 -5.96 -6.05 0.96
CA LEU A 121 -4.70 -6.46 1.52
C LEU A 121 -4.90 -7.77 2.27
N LEU A 122 -4.17 -8.79 1.83
CA LEU A 122 -4.07 -10.09 2.49
C LEU A 122 -2.80 -10.12 3.31
N SER A 123 -2.90 -10.38 4.62
CA SER A 123 -1.76 -10.41 5.52
C SER A 123 -1.70 -11.75 6.25
N PHE A 124 -0.57 -12.45 6.09
CA PHE A 124 -0.33 -13.78 6.65
C PHE A 124 0.77 -13.68 7.71
N ALA A 125 0.42 -13.91 8.98
CA ALA A 125 1.39 -13.84 10.08
C ALA A 125 2.36 -15.03 10.04
N ILE A 126 3.66 -14.74 10.15
CA ILE A 126 4.72 -15.73 10.35
C ILE A 126 4.97 -15.81 11.87
N ASN A 127 4.30 -16.75 12.55
CA ASN A 127 4.56 -17.06 13.95
C ASN A 127 5.56 -18.22 14.09
N LYS A 128 6.19 -18.32 15.27
CA LYS A 128 7.33 -19.20 15.60
C LYS A 128 7.13 -20.69 15.31
N ASP A 129 5.90 -21.15 15.10
CA ASP A 129 5.54 -22.54 14.77
C ASP A 129 5.18 -22.76 13.28
N ARG A 130 5.26 -21.72 12.43
CA ARG A 130 4.94 -21.78 10.99
C ARG A 130 6.16 -21.37 10.16
N ASN A 131 6.74 -22.34 9.44
CA ASN A 131 7.84 -22.08 8.49
C ASN A 131 7.38 -21.21 7.31
N PHE A 132 8.31 -20.48 6.67
CA PHE A 132 8.05 -19.62 5.50
C PHE A 132 7.29 -20.36 4.37
N GLY A 133 7.64 -21.63 4.12
CA GLY A 133 6.96 -22.45 3.12
C GLY A 133 5.49 -22.73 3.44
N THR A 134 5.13 -22.83 4.73
CA THR A 134 3.74 -23.02 5.17
C THR A 134 2.93 -21.74 5.01
N ALA A 135 3.52 -20.57 5.26
CA ALA A 135 2.84 -19.28 5.05
C ALA A 135 2.53 -19.01 3.56
N VAL A 136 3.47 -19.35 2.67
CA VAL A 136 3.25 -19.27 1.21
C VAL A 136 2.20 -20.30 0.77
N SER A 137 2.25 -21.53 1.28
CA SER A 137 1.25 -22.57 0.97
C SER A 137 -0.16 -22.19 1.44
N SER A 138 -0.32 -21.62 2.64
CA SER A 138 -1.62 -21.12 3.14
C SER A 138 -2.15 -19.94 2.32
N ALA A 139 -1.27 -19.06 1.83
CA ALA A 139 -1.66 -17.99 0.90
C ALA A 139 -2.16 -18.54 -0.45
N THR A 140 -1.61 -19.67 -0.92
CA THR A 140 -2.07 -20.35 -2.13
C THR A 140 -3.28 -21.27 -1.92
N SER A 141 -3.51 -21.75 -0.69
CA SER A 141 -4.57 -22.71 -0.35
C SER A 141 -5.83 -22.07 0.25
N PHE A 142 -5.88 -20.74 0.38
CA PHE A 142 -7.02 -19.99 0.95
C PHE A 142 -7.49 -20.53 2.32
N ASP A 143 -6.56 -20.84 3.22
CA ASP A 143 -6.93 -21.33 4.56
C ASP A 143 -7.29 -20.12 5.48
N TYR A 144 -8.55 -19.69 5.42
CA TYR A 144 -9.07 -18.42 5.95
C TYR A 144 -8.98 -18.24 7.47
N LYS A 145 -8.61 -19.27 8.25
CA LYS A 145 -8.69 -19.21 9.73
C LYS A 145 -7.64 -18.31 10.39
N ASP A 146 -6.50 -18.07 9.74
CA ASP A 146 -5.38 -17.27 10.29
C ASP A 146 -4.96 -16.08 9.41
N SER A 147 -5.74 -15.77 8.37
CA SER A 147 -5.45 -14.68 7.43
C SER A 147 -6.11 -13.38 7.86
N ASN A 148 -5.34 -12.29 7.87
CA ASN A 148 -5.82 -10.96 8.17
C ASN A 148 -6.18 -10.23 6.88
N PHE A 149 -7.40 -9.71 6.82
CA PHE A 149 -7.87 -8.90 5.71
C PHE A 149 -7.91 -7.43 6.12
N ALA A 150 -7.37 -6.59 5.25
CA ALA A 150 -7.45 -5.15 5.35
C ALA A 150 -7.84 -4.55 3.99
N TRP A 151 -8.30 -3.31 4.02
CA TRP A 151 -8.52 -2.52 2.82
C TRP A 151 -7.53 -1.38 2.79
N THR A 152 -6.82 -1.23 1.68
CA THR A 152 -5.81 -0.19 1.51
C THR A 152 -6.38 0.93 0.66
N LEU A 153 -6.11 2.16 1.07
CA LEU A 153 -6.32 3.37 0.28
C LEU A 153 -5.04 4.20 0.34
N GLY A 154 -4.54 4.66 -0.79
CA GLY A 154 -3.31 5.43 -0.81
C GLY A 154 -3.18 6.35 -2.00
N ALA A 155 -2.21 7.25 -1.88
CA ALA A 155 -1.79 8.14 -2.92
C ALA A 155 -0.27 8.14 -3.00
N GLY A 156 0.25 8.34 -4.20
CA GLY A 156 1.68 8.37 -4.44
C GLY A 156 2.05 9.37 -5.51
N ILE A 157 3.34 9.70 -5.55
CA ILE A 157 3.93 10.55 -6.58
C ILE A 157 5.09 9.76 -7.18
N ASP A 158 5.05 9.58 -8.49
CA ASP A 158 6.14 8.95 -9.24
C ASP A 158 7.02 10.05 -9.89
N ILE A 159 8.30 10.07 -9.52
CA ILE A 159 9.33 10.96 -10.07
C ILE A 159 10.37 10.09 -10.79
N ARG A 160 10.26 9.99 -12.12
CA ARG A 160 11.07 9.09 -12.96
C ARG A 160 10.97 7.63 -12.47
N LYS A 161 12.06 7.07 -11.95
CA LYS A 161 12.14 5.71 -11.40
C LYS A 161 11.83 5.65 -9.91
N PHE A 162 11.80 6.78 -9.22
CA PHE A 162 11.51 6.83 -7.79
C PHE A 162 10.03 7.07 -7.56
N SER A 163 9.47 6.45 -6.53
CA SER A 163 8.12 6.70 -6.09
C SER A 163 8.06 6.93 -4.59
N VAL A 164 7.21 7.86 -4.17
CA VAL A 164 6.88 8.09 -2.77
C VAL A 164 5.41 7.79 -2.60
N ASP A 165 5.08 6.95 -1.62
CA ASP A 165 3.73 6.46 -1.36
C ASP A 165 3.32 6.76 0.07
N LEU A 166 2.12 7.33 0.23
CA LEU A 166 1.41 7.42 1.49
C LEU A 166 0.12 6.60 1.39
N ARG A 167 -0.02 5.60 2.25
CA ARG A 167 -1.22 4.75 2.28
C ARG A 167 -1.77 4.56 3.68
N TYR A 168 -3.06 4.35 3.76
CA TYR A 168 -3.80 3.99 4.94
C TYR A 168 -4.37 2.58 4.75
N GLU A 169 -4.09 1.70 5.70
CA GLU A 169 -4.58 0.32 5.71
C GLU A 169 -5.64 0.20 6.81
N ALA A 170 -6.88 -0.06 6.42
CA ALA A 170 -8.00 -0.25 7.32
C ALA A 170 -8.22 -1.75 7.56
N GLY A 171 -7.88 -2.24 8.75
CA GLY A 171 -8.13 -3.64 9.14
C GLY A 171 -9.63 -3.97 9.17
N LEU A 172 -10.05 -4.92 8.34
CA LEU A 172 -11.44 -5.38 8.26
C LEU A 172 -11.69 -6.53 9.24
N THR A 173 -10.70 -7.42 9.38
CA THR A 173 -10.74 -8.53 10.35
C THR A 173 -10.37 -8.05 11.75
N LYS A 174 -11.12 -8.51 12.76
CA LYS A 174 -10.74 -8.35 14.17
C LYS A 174 -9.59 -9.30 14.46
N GLN A 175 -8.42 -8.79 14.84
CA GLN A 175 -7.30 -9.65 15.26
C GLN A 175 -7.47 -10.03 16.72
N ASN A 176 -7.26 -11.30 17.04
CA ASN A 176 -7.22 -11.79 18.42
C ASN A 176 -5.82 -11.48 18.98
N TYR A 177 -5.76 -10.62 20.00
CA TYR A 177 -4.57 -10.41 20.80
C TYR A 177 -4.68 -11.21 22.09
N TYR A 178 -3.62 -11.94 22.42
CA TYR A 178 -3.51 -12.77 23.62
C TYR A 178 -2.56 -12.08 24.61
N ASP A 179 -3.09 -11.60 25.73
CA ASP A 179 -2.35 -10.92 26.80
C ASP A 179 -2.24 -11.80 28.06
N GLY A 180 -2.12 -13.12 27.87
CA GLY A 180 -1.99 -14.08 28.98
C GLY A 180 -3.23 -14.29 29.88
N SER A 181 -4.25 -13.42 29.83
CA SER A 181 -5.47 -13.55 30.66
C SER A 181 -6.80 -13.32 29.94
N THR A 182 -6.84 -12.56 28.82
CA THR A 182 -8.10 -12.29 28.12
C THR A 182 -7.89 -12.05 26.62
N ASN A 183 -8.87 -12.45 25.80
CA ASN A 183 -8.87 -12.26 24.34
C ASN A 183 -9.39 -10.86 23.99
N TYR A 184 -8.52 -9.98 23.48
CA TYR A 184 -8.94 -8.68 22.95
C TYR A 184 -9.07 -8.74 21.43
N LYS A 185 -10.22 -8.29 20.91
CA LYS A 185 -10.52 -8.24 19.47
C LYS A 185 -10.45 -6.79 19.00
N THR A 186 -9.34 -6.38 18.40
CA THR A 186 -9.22 -5.01 17.85
C THR A 186 -8.98 -5.03 16.34
N ARG A 187 -9.43 -3.97 15.66
CA ARG A 187 -9.14 -3.71 14.25
C ARG A 187 -7.90 -2.84 14.20
N VAL A 188 -6.85 -3.33 13.56
CA VAL A 188 -5.61 -2.56 13.40
C VAL A 188 -5.73 -1.74 12.12
N SER A 189 -5.70 -0.42 12.27
CA SER A 189 -5.51 0.52 11.17
C SER A 189 -4.13 1.15 11.27
N LEU A 190 -3.43 1.30 10.14
CA LEU A 190 -2.09 1.85 10.13
C LEU A 190 -1.86 2.74 8.91
N PHE A 191 -1.02 3.76 9.09
CA PHE A 191 -0.49 4.55 8.00
C PHE A 191 0.84 3.96 7.57
N ASN A 192 1.10 3.92 6.27
CA ASN A 192 2.39 3.52 5.73
C ASN A 192 2.94 4.61 4.83
N LEU A 193 4.21 4.94 5.09
CA LEU A 193 5.01 5.81 4.25
C LEU A 193 6.11 4.96 3.62
N SER A 194 6.19 4.93 2.29
CA SER A 194 7.14 4.09 1.57
C SER A 194 7.81 4.80 0.40
N LEU A 195 9.02 4.35 0.11
CA LEU A 195 9.83 4.76 -1.02
C LEU A 195 10.01 3.56 -1.96
N GLY A 196 9.70 3.73 -3.23
CA GLY A 196 9.84 2.73 -4.27
C GLY A 196 10.88 3.12 -5.31
N TYR A 197 11.46 2.10 -5.94
CA TYR A 197 12.34 2.23 -7.10
C TYR A 197 11.88 1.27 -8.18
N ALA A 198 11.57 1.79 -9.36
CA ALA A 198 11.21 1.05 -10.56
C ALA A 198 12.47 0.66 -11.33
N PHE A 199 12.64 -0.64 -11.56
CA PHE A 199 13.71 -1.19 -12.41
C PHE A 199 13.43 -0.91 -13.89
N LEU A 200 12.16 -1.07 -14.28
CA LEU A 200 11.61 -0.87 -15.63
C LEU A 200 10.65 0.33 -15.67
#